data_AF-A0AAV5YCR8-F1
#
_entry.id   AF-A0AAV5YCR8-F1
#
_cell.length_a   1.000
_cell.length_b   1.000
_cell.length_c   1.000
_cell.angle_alpha   90.00
_cell.angle_beta   90.00
_cell.angle_gamma   90.00
#
_symmetry.space_group_name_H-M   'P 1'
#
loop_
_entity.id
_entity.type
_entity.pdbx_description
1 polymer ?
#
loop_
_entity_poly.entity_id
_entity_poly.type
_entity_poly.pdbx_seq_one_letter_code
_entity_poly.pdbx_strand_id
1 'polypeptide(L)'
;MSGDDGVRVGGADGPYEAAIECELTAALERYLPQHAASLALKRRLAAQWPAPPVRPVRRAWWPRAPILAIAALGLLATLVVLFPRGAGPGSGGREALVAEAVNDHLRVLASARPLEIENAGLHQVKPWFEGRLDFAPVVAFEGDAEFELRGGAVGYFMDRKAAVLVYGYRLHLISLLVFRADGLRWPGGEATPVTAHERGFSVVMWRERGLGYALTSDVEAARIATLAARLRTGP
;
A
#
# COMPACT_ATOMS: atom_id res chain seq x y z
N MET A 1 58.09 -21.07 -8.58
CA MET A 1 58.52 -22.25 -9.38
C MET A 1 57.98 -23.47 -8.66
N SER A 2 56.93 -24.18 -9.10
CA SER A 2 56.63 -24.65 -10.46
C SER A 2 57.82 -25.43 -11.01
N GLY A 3 57.75 -26.73 -11.27
CA GLY A 3 56.61 -27.64 -11.26
C GLY A 3 56.81 -28.59 -12.44
N ASP A 4 56.92 -29.89 -12.17
CA ASP A 4 57.29 -30.88 -13.18
C ASP A 4 56.07 -31.72 -13.62
N ASP A 5 56.05 -32.05 -14.91
CA ASP A 5 55.01 -32.84 -15.58
C ASP A 5 55.21 -34.35 -15.29
N GLY A 6 54.29 -35.29 -15.57
CA GLY A 6 52.94 -35.21 -16.13
C GLY A 6 52.57 -36.56 -16.79
N VAL A 7 51.26 -36.83 -16.95
CA VAL A 7 50.65 -37.85 -17.86
C VAL A 7 50.91 -39.33 -17.47
N ARG A 8 49.93 -40.12 -16.96
CA ARG A 8 48.82 -40.88 -17.63
C ARG A 8 49.32 -41.88 -18.72
N VAL A 9 48.73 -43.04 -19.09
CA VAL A 9 47.39 -43.70 -19.07
C VAL A 9 47.63 -45.24 -18.99
N GLY A 10 46.76 -46.19 -18.57
CA GLY A 10 45.41 -46.14 -17.94
C GLY A 10 44.36 -47.09 -18.57
N GLY A 11 44.00 -48.20 -17.89
CA GLY A 11 42.95 -49.18 -18.31
C GLY A 11 43.49 -50.58 -18.67
N ALA A 12 42.71 -51.67 -18.66
CA ALA A 12 41.30 -51.85 -18.26
C ALA A 12 40.97 -53.34 -18.05
N ASP A 13 40.21 -53.71 -17.01
CA ASP A 13 39.57 -55.02 -16.82
C ASP A 13 38.39 -54.88 -15.84
N GLY A 14 37.26 -54.33 -16.33
CA GLY A 14 36.15 -53.83 -15.48
C GLY A 14 34.70 -54.15 -15.89
N PRO A 15 34.41 -54.78 -17.07
CA PRO A 15 33.04 -55.22 -17.38
C PRO A 15 32.89 -56.71 -17.70
N TYR A 16 33.97 -57.47 -17.89
CA TYR A 16 33.91 -58.86 -18.39
C TYR A 16 33.57 -59.88 -17.28
N GLU A 17 34.18 -59.73 -16.10
CA GLU A 17 33.98 -60.62 -14.96
C GLU A 17 32.53 -60.57 -14.44
N ALA A 18 31.96 -59.38 -14.28
CA ALA A 18 30.56 -59.19 -13.90
C ALA A 18 29.56 -59.76 -14.92
N ALA A 19 29.90 -59.72 -16.22
CA ALA A 19 29.06 -60.33 -17.25
C ALA A 19 29.04 -61.87 -17.12
N ILE A 20 30.21 -62.48 -16.85
CA ILE A 20 30.32 -63.92 -16.60
C ILE A 20 29.55 -64.32 -15.33
N GLU A 21 29.67 -63.57 -14.23
CA GLU A 21 28.91 -63.85 -13.00
C GLU A 21 27.40 -63.79 -13.22
N CYS A 22 26.90 -62.79 -13.95
CA CYS A 22 25.49 -62.68 -14.29
C CYS A 22 25.02 -63.85 -15.19
N GLU A 23 25.80 -64.24 -16.19
CA GLU A 23 25.45 -65.34 -17.09
C GLU A 23 25.48 -66.70 -16.36
N LEU A 24 26.47 -66.93 -15.50
CA LEU A 24 26.58 -68.12 -14.66
C LEU A 24 25.41 -68.23 -13.67
N THR A 25 25.03 -67.10 -13.05
CA THR A 25 23.88 -67.03 -12.13
C THR A 25 22.57 -67.32 -12.87
N ALA A 26 22.35 -66.71 -14.04
CA ALA A 26 21.18 -66.95 -14.86
C ALA A 26 21.08 -68.39 -15.38
N ALA A 27 22.22 -69.04 -15.67
CA ALA A 27 22.27 -70.45 -16.02
C ALA A 27 21.94 -71.35 -14.81
N LEU A 28 22.51 -71.08 -13.63
CA LEU A 28 22.23 -71.82 -12.40
C LEU A 28 20.76 -71.73 -11.98
N GLU A 29 20.16 -70.53 -11.98
CA GLU A 29 18.74 -70.35 -11.66
C GLU A 29 17.79 -71.06 -12.65
N ARG A 30 18.21 -71.20 -13.91
CA ARG A 30 17.41 -71.88 -14.95
C ARG A 30 17.45 -73.41 -14.83
N TYR A 31 18.47 -73.99 -14.19
CA TYR A 31 18.64 -75.45 -14.04
C TYR A 31 18.38 -75.98 -12.62
N LEU A 32 18.43 -75.15 -11.56
CA LEU A 32 18.09 -75.58 -10.21
C LEU A 32 16.60 -75.30 -9.88
N PRO A 33 15.79 -76.33 -9.59
CA PRO A 33 14.42 -76.12 -9.12
C PRO A 33 14.43 -75.42 -7.74
N GLN A 34 13.95 -74.17 -7.69
CA GLN A 34 13.81 -73.41 -6.45
C GLN A 34 12.76 -74.05 -5.53
N HIS A 35 13.21 -74.80 -4.52
CA HIS A 35 12.33 -75.41 -3.54
C HIS A 35 11.89 -74.37 -2.51
N ALA A 36 10.59 -74.14 -2.37
CA ALA A 36 10.04 -73.26 -1.35
C ALA A 36 10.36 -73.81 0.05
N ALA A 37 11.31 -73.18 0.75
CA ALA A 37 11.79 -73.65 2.05
C ALA A 37 10.63 -73.86 3.06
N SER A 38 10.59 -75.05 3.66
CA SER A 38 9.47 -75.49 4.49
C SER A 38 9.25 -74.57 5.70
N LEU A 39 7.98 -74.40 6.11
CA LEU A 39 7.60 -73.52 7.22
C LEU A 39 8.28 -73.89 8.55
N ALA A 40 8.64 -75.16 8.73
CA ALA A 40 9.37 -75.64 9.91
C ALA A 40 10.79 -75.05 9.99
N LEU A 41 11.50 -74.95 8.86
CA LEU A 41 12.84 -74.36 8.81
C LEU A 41 12.77 -72.83 9.05
N LYS A 42 11.82 -72.15 8.40
CA LYS A 42 11.58 -70.71 8.60
C LYS A 42 11.28 -70.37 10.06
N ARG A 43 10.46 -71.19 10.74
CA ARG A 43 10.15 -71.04 12.17
C ARG A 43 11.37 -71.26 13.08
N ARG A 44 12.25 -72.23 12.77
CA ARG A 44 13.50 -72.43 13.53
C ARG A 44 14.47 -71.26 13.36
N LEU A 45 14.61 -70.72 12.15
CA LEU A 45 15.45 -69.53 11.92
C LEU A 45 14.92 -68.30 12.66
N ALA A 46 13.61 -68.05 12.59
CA ALA A 46 12.95 -66.94 13.29
C ALA A 46 13.01 -67.05 14.82
N ALA A 47 13.22 -68.26 15.37
CA ALA A 47 13.42 -68.48 16.80
C ALA A 47 14.89 -68.31 17.25
N GLN A 48 15.86 -68.40 16.32
CA GLN A 48 17.29 -68.26 16.61
C GLN A 48 17.83 -66.85 16.38
N TRP A 49 17.10 -66.00 15.65
CA TRP A 49 17.49 -64.61 15.39
C TRP A 49 16.51 -63.63 16.08
N PRO A 50 16.98 -62.75 16.98
CA PRO A 50 16.12 -61.72 17.55
C PRO A 50 15.62 -60.77 16.46
N ALA A 51 14.30 -60.64 16.31
CA ALA A 51 13.73 -59.65 15.41
C ALA A 51 14.12 -58.23 15.90
N PRO A 52 14.62 -57.33 15.02
CA PRO A 52 14.87 -55.95 15.41
C PRO A 52 13.54 -55.31 15.87
N PRO A 53 13.56 -54.45 16.91
CA PRO A 53 12.34 -53.92 17.49
C PRO A 53 11.55 -53.13 16.45
N VAL A 54 10.35 -53.62 16.11
CA VAL A 54 9.38 -52.89 15.30
C VAL A 54 8.96 -51.61 16.04
N ARG A 55 9.65 -50.51 15.73
CA ARG A 55 9.24 -49.17 16.17
C ARG A 55 7.81 -48.96 15.67
N PRO A 56 6.84 -48.65 16.54
CA PRO A 56 5.50 -48.36 16.08
C PRO A 56 5.57 -47.15 15.15
N VAL A 57 5.11 -47.31 13.91
CA VAL A 57 4.81 -46.18 13.06
C VAL A 57 3.73 -45.39 13.79
N ARG A 58 4.14 -44.33 14.49
CA ARG A 58 3.23 -43.29 14.95
C ARG A 58 2.57 -42.76 13.70
N ARG A 59 1.32 -43.21 13.46
CA ARG A 59 0.44 -42.68 12.43
C ARG A 59 0.25 -41.20 12.76
N ALA A 60 1.13 -40.37 12.20
CA ALA A 60 1.14 -38.95 12.45
C ALA A 60 -0.21 -38.42 11.99
N TRP A 61 -1.06 -38.08 12.97
CA TRP A 61 -2.17 -37.18 12.72
C TRP A 61 -1.54 -35.91 12.19
N TRP A 62 -1.64 -35.69 10.87
CA TRP A 62 -1.38 -34.39 10.29
C TRP A 62 -2.18 -33.38 11.11
N PRO A 63 -1.53 -32.43 11.83
CA PRO A 63 -2.29 -31.34 12.41
C PRO A 63 -2.96 -30.61 11.25
N ARG A 64 -4.17 -30.09 11.45
CA ARG A 64 -4.90 -29.28 10.45
C ARG A 64 -4.26 -27.90 10.22
N ALA A 65 -2.95 -27.79 10.47
CA ALA A 65 -2.10 -26.62 10.29
C ALA A 65 -2.10 -26.03 8.86
N PRO A 66 -2.11 -26.79 7.74
CA PRO A 66 -2.10 -26.15 6.42
C PRO A 66 -3.40 -25.40 6.11
N ILE A 67 -4.53 -25.75 6.74
CA ILE A 67 -5.82 -25.10 6.48
C ILE A 67 -5.86 -23.69 7.07
N LEU A 68 -5.35 -23.50 8.29
CA LEU A 68 -5.29 -22.18 8.93
C LEU A 68 -4.31 -21.23 8.22
N ALA A 69 -3.19 -21.75 7.71
CA ALA A 69 -2.25 -20.96 6.91
C ALA A 69 -2.87 -20.45 5.61
N ILE A 70 -3.60 -21.30 4.88
CA ILE A 70 -4.30 -20.92 3.65
C ILE A 70 -5.43 -19.93 3.95
N ALA A 71 -6.20 -20.12 5.03
CA ALA A 71 -7.27 -19.20 5.43
C ALA A 71 -6.73 -17.81 5.82
N ALA A 72 -5.60 -17.75 6.53
CA ALA A 72 -4.95 -16.48 6.88
C ALA A 72 -4.38 -15.75 5.65
N LEU A 73 -3.76 -16.48 4.71
CA LEU A 73 -3.27 -15.91 3.45
C LEU A 73 -4.43 -15.42 2.57
N GLY A 74 -5.52 -16.19 2.53
CA GLY A 74 -6.78 -15.80 1.88
C GLY A 74 -7.32 -14.50 2.46
N LEU A 75 -7.52 -14.43 3.78
CA LEU A 75 -8.02 -13.23 4.47
C LEU A 75 -7.13 -12.00 4.21
N LEU A 76 -5.81 -12.16 4.22
CA LEU A 76 -4.86 -11.09 3.91
C LEU A 76 -4.99 -10.63 2.45
N ALA A 77 -5.14 -11.56 1.50
CA ALA A 77 -5.38 -11.24 0.09
C ALA A 77 -6.73 -10.54 -0.10
N THR A 78 -7.81 -10.99 0.56
CA THR A 78 -9.11 -10.29 0.50
C THR A 78 -9.02 -8.90 1.10
N LEU A 79 -8.27 -8.70 2.20
CA LEU A 79 -8.00 -7.37 2.76
C LEU A 79 -7.25 -6.47 1.78
N VAL A 80 -6.24 -6.97 1.08
CA VAL A 80 -5.49 -6.19 0.06
C VAL A 80 -6.36 -5.84 -1.16
N VAL A 81 -7.30 -6.71 -1.53
CA VAL A 81 -8.24 -6.48 -2.65
C VAL A 81 -9.42 -5.59 -2.27
N LEU A 82 -9.96 -5.71 -1.05
CA LEU A 82 -11.07 -4.89 -0.54
C LEU A 82 -10.62 -3.51 -0.04
N PHE A 83 -9.38 -3.39 0.42
CA PHE A 83 -8.74 -2.13 0.78
C PHE A 83 -7.58 -1.84 -0.18
N PRO A 84 -7.87 -1.51 -1.45
CA PRO A 84 -6.83 -1.05 -2.35
C PRO A 84 -6.24 0.24 -1.76
N ARG A 85 -4.99 0.18 -1.29
CA ARG A 85 -4.21 1.40 -1.02
C ARG A 85 -4.08 2.13 -2.36
N GLY A 86 -4.82 3.23 -2.51
CA GLY A 86 -4.89 4.02 -3.74
C GLY A 86 -3.52 4.57 -4.13
N ALA A 87 -2.77 3.80 -4.91
CA ALA A 87 -1.39 4.09 -5.27
C ALA A 87 -1.01 3.43 -6.60
N GLY A 88 -1.68 3.82 -7.69
CA GLY A 88 -1.05 3.72 -9.01
C GLY A 88 0.22 4.59 -9.02
N PRO A 89 1.34 4.17 -9.65
CA PRO A 89 2.61 4.89 -9.64
C PRO A 89 2.56 6.16 -10.53
N GLY A 90 1.81 7.16 -10.09
CA GLY A 90 1.61 8.42 -10.80
C GLY A 90 0.45 9.24 -10.24
N SER A 91 -0.76 8.65 -10.21
CA SER A 91 -2.02 9.38 -9.97
C SER A 91 -2.38 9.61 -8.50
N GLY A 92 -2.02 8.67 -7.62
CA GLY A 92 -2.54 8.63 -6.24
C GLY A 92 -2.28 9.88 -5.40
N GLY A 93 -1.21 10.64 -5.68
CA GLY A 93 -0.93 11.90 -4.99
C GLY A 93 -1.98 13.00 -5.26
N ARG A 94 -2.46 13.10 -6.51
CA ARG A 94 -3.54 14.04 -6.87
C ARG A 94 -4.87 13.59 -6.27
N GLU A 95 -5.17 12.31 -6.41
CA GLU A 95 -6.42 11.71 -5.91
C GLU A 95 -6.53 11.85 -4.39
N ALA A 96 -5.44 11.62 -3.64
CA ALA A 96 -5.40 11.85 -2.20
C ALA A 96 -5.62 13.32 -1.82
N LEU A 97 -4.95 14.27 -2.48
CA LEU A 97 -5.13 15.71 -2.21
C LEU A 97 -6.56 16.18 -2.46
N VAL A 98 -7.20 15.72 -3.54
CA VAL A 98 -8.61 16.02 -3.84
C VAL A 98 -9.53 15.38 -2.81
N ALA A 99 -9.30 14.11 -2.47
CA ALA A 99 -10.12 13.37 -1.51
C ALA A 99 -10.08 13.98 -0.09
N GLU A 100 -8.91 14.47 0.34
CA GLU A 100 -8.74 15.21 1.59
C GLU A 100 -9.43 16.58 1.54
N ALA A 101 -9.29 17.33 0.44
CA ALA A 101 -9.94 18.63 0.28
C ALA A 101 -11.47 18.56 0.34
N VAL A 102 -12.07 17.45 -0.11
CA VAL A 102 -13.49 17.16 0.07
C VAL A 102 -13.80 16.71 1.50
N ASN A 103 -12.96 15.89 2.11
CA ASN A 103 -13.12 15.42 3.49
C ASN A 103 -13.13 16.59 4.49
N ASP A 104 -12.21 17.55 4.36
CA ASP A 104 -12.16 18.75 5.20
C ASP A 104 -13.31 19.72 4.95
N HIS A 105 -13.75 19.85 3.69
CA HIS A 105 -14.95 20.63 3.40
C HIS A 105 -16.20 20.03 4.06
N LEU A 106 -16.38 18.70 3.97
CA LEU A 106 -17.44 17.99 4.70
C LEU A 106 -17.32 18.16 6.22
N ARG A 107 -16.09 18.18 6.76
CA ARG A 107 -15.82 18.44 8.19
C ARG A 107 -16.25 19.85 8.60
N VAL A 108 -16.03 20.86 7.73
CA VAL A 108 -16.51 22.24 7.92
C VAL A 108 -18.04 22.28 7.88
N LEU A 109 -18.69 21.65 6.89
CA LEU A 109 -20.15 21.60 6.79
C LEU A 109 -20.82 20.88 7.98
N ALA A 110 -20.19 19.84 8.53
CA ALA A 110 -20.70 19.07 9.65
C ALA A 110 -20.41 19.68 11.03
N SER A 111 -19.56 20.71 11.12
CA SER A 111 -19.20 21.34 12.39
C SER A 111 -20.29 22.29 12.87
N ALA A 112 -20.66 22.19 14.15
CA ALA A 112 -21.54 23.16 14.81
C ALA A 112 -20.86 24.53 15.03
N ARG A 113 -19.52 24.58 14.98
CA ARG A 113 -18.70 25.80 15.01
C ARG A 113 -17.52 25.62 14.05
N PRO A 114 -17.71 25.88 12.74
CA PRO A 114 -16.64 25.74 11.76
C PRO A 114 -15.60 26.87 11.81
N LEU A 115 -15.90 27.95 12.53
CA LEU A 115 -15.11 29.17 12.62
C LEU A 115 -14.66 29.39 14.07
N GLU A 116 -13.41 29.80 14.24
CA GLU A 116 -12.88 30.30 15.52
C GLU A 116 -12.85 31.84 15.55
N ILE A 117 -12.84 32.48 14.38
CA ILE A 117 -13.08 33.91 14.19
C ILE A 117 -14.16 34.10 13.13
N GLU A 118 -15.22 34.85 13.46
CA GLU A 118 -16.41 35.09 12.63
C GLU A 118 -16.48 36.56 12.18
N ASN A 119 -17.02 36.81 10.97
CA ASN A 119 -17.28 38.14 10.39
C ASN A 119 -16.09 39.11 10.43
N ALA A 120 -14.89 38.56 10.38
CA ALA A 120 -13.64 39.30 10.39
C ALA A 120 -13.14 39.50 8.95
N GLY A 121 -13.01 40.76 8.52
CA GLY A 121 -12.26 41.10 7.30
C GLY A 121 -10.80 40.64 7.41
N LEU A 122 -10.07 40.53 6.28
CA LEU A 122 -8.72 39.95 6.30
C LEU A 122 -7.74 40.72 7.20
N HIS A 123 -7.97 42.02 7.42
CA HIS A 123 -7.24 42.84 8.39
C HIS A 123 -7.31 42.33 9.85
N GLN A 124 -8.34 41.56 10.21
CA GLN A 124 -8.47 40.90 11.52
C GLN A 124 -8.06 39.41 11.45
N VAL A 125 -8.34 38.73 10.33
CA VAL A 125 -8.01 37.31 10.15
C VAL A 125 -6.50 37.05 10.01
N LYS A 126 -5.76 37.92 9.31
CA LYS A 126 -4.31 37.75 9.12
C LYS A 126 -3.53 37.77 10.45
N PRO A 127 -3.68 38.80 11.33
CA PRO A 127 -3.08 38.78 12.67
C PRO A 127 -3.60 37.63 13.55
N TRP A 128 -4.85 37.21 13.37
CA TRP A 128 -5.40 36.09 14.15
C TRP A 128 -4.68 34.76 13.87
N PHE A 129 -4.11 34.55 12.67
CA PHE A 129 -3.30 33.37 12.37
C PHE A 129 -1.86 33.44 12.93
N GLU A 130 -1.36 34.61 13.34
CA GLU A 130 -0.02 34.77 13.90
C GLU A 130 0.12 33.98 15.21
N GLY A 131 1.22 33.24 15.36
CA GLY A 131 1.47 32.37 16.51
C GLY A 131 0.63 31.09 16.57
N ARG A 132 -0.49 31.00 15.84
CA ARG A 132 -1.29 29.76 15.70
C ARG A 132 -0.71 28.83 14.64
N LEU A 133 -0.22 29.40 13.54
CA LEU A 133 0.47 28.74 12.43
C LEU A 133 1.96 29.11 12.41
N ASP A 134 2.77 28.23 11.82
CA ASP A 134 4.19 28.42 11.51
C ASP A 134 4.42 29.20 10.20
N PHE A 135 3.35 29.64 9.54
CA PHE A 135 3.35 30.48 8.34
C PHE A 135 2.16 31.45 8.36
N ALA A 136 2.30 32.60 7.69
CA ALA A 136 1.19 33.53 7.48
C ALA A 136 0.43 33.16 6.18
N PRO A 137 -0.89 32.94 6.22
CA PRO A 137 -1.69 32.68 5.01
C PRO A 137 -1.74 33.92 4.10
N VAL A 138 -1.19 33.80 2.89
CA VAL A 138 -1.26 34.88 1.89
C VAL A 138 -2.56 34.74 1.11
N VAL A 139 -3.52 35.62 1.41
CA VAL A 139 -4.80 35.75 0.69
C VAL A 139 -4.99 37.21 0.28
N ALA A 140 -5.27 37.46 -1.00
CA ALA A 140 -5.33 38.80 -1.59
C ALA A 140 -6.74 39.41 -1.67
N PHE A 141 -7.79 38.60 -1.53
CA PHE A 141 -9.18 39.00 -1.68
C PHE A 141 -9.92 38.91 -0.33
N GLU A 142 -10.45 40.03 0.15
CA GLU A 142 -11.07 40.16 1.48
C GLU A 142 -12.51 39.62 1.54
N GLY A 143 -13.08 39.26 0.39
CA GLY A 143 -14.51 39.04 0.21
C GLY A 143 -15.20 40.24 -0.43
N ASP A 144 -16.37 40.00 -1.03
CA ASP A 144 -17.26 41.01 -1.62
C ASP A 144 -18.74 40.59 -1.46
N ALA A 145 -19.66 41.28 -2.14
CA ALA A 145 -21.09 40.97 -2.09
C ALA A 145 -21.49 39.66 -2.81
N GLU A 146 -20.59 39.05 -3.61
CA GLU A 146 -20.80 37.76 -4.26
C GLU A 146 -20.17 36.62 -3.43
N PHE A 147 -18.97 36.85 -2.89
CA PHE A 147 -18.21 35.90 -2.07
C PHE A 147 -17.84 36.53 -0.72
N GLU A 148 -18.72 36.38 0.26
CA GLU A 148 -18.57 36.98 1.59
C GLU A 148 -17.59 36.17 2.44
N LEU A 149 -16.52 36.78 2.97
CA LEU A 149 -15.63 36.12 3.94
C LEU A 149 -16.36 35.98 5.29
N ARG A 150 -16.79 34.76 5.61
CA ARG A 150 -17.49 34.43 6.87
C ARG A 150 -16.54 34.37 8.06
N GLY A 151 -15.27 34.05 7.82
CA GLY A 151 -14.24 34.01 8.86
C GLY A 151 -13.19 32.92 8.62
N GLY A 152 -12.58 32.44 9.70
CA GLY A 152 -11.59 31.37 9.65
C GLY A 152 -11.39 30.57 10.94
N ALA A 153 -10.58 29.52 10.83
CA ALA A 153 -10.19 28.61 11.89
C ALA A 153 -8.83 27.96 11.57
N VAL A 154 -8.22 27.27 12.55
CA VAL A 154 -7.08 26.38 12.29
C VAL A 154 -7.58 24.96 12.05
N GLY A 155 -7.25 24.42 10.89
CA GLY A 155 -7.52 23.04 10.51
C GLY A 155 -6.25 22.21 10.38
N TYR A 156 -6.43 20.99 9.87
CA TYR A 156 -5.36 20.13 9.39
C TYR A 156 -5.72 19.65 8.00
N PHE A 157 -4.73 19.53 7.12
CA PHE A 157 -4.89 19.03 5.75
C PHE A 157 -3.66 18.20 5.39
N MET A 158 -3.76 16.90 5.10
CA MET A 158 -2.59 16.03 4.87
C MET A 158 -1.58 16.09 6.03
N ASP A 159 -2.09 15.82 7.25
CA ASP A 159 -1.37 15.69 8.53
C ASP A 159 -0.51 16.90 8.97
N ARG A 160 -0.77 18.09 8.41
CA ARG A 160 -0.14 19.36 8.83
C ARG A 160 -1.18 20.43 9.12
N LYS A 161 -0.81 21.40 9.95
CA LYS A 161 -1.66 22.58 10.23
C LYS A 161 -1.99 23.33 8.94
N ALA A 162 -3.23 23.78 8.83
CA ALA A 162 -3.73 24.58 7.73
C ALA A 162 -4.53 25.78 8.29
N ALA A 163 -4.49 26.91 7.59
CA ALA A 163 -5.53 27.93 7.73
C ALA A 163 -6.77 27.46 6.98
N VAL A 164 -7.92 27.47 7.64
CA VAL A 164 -9.23 27.31 7.00
C VAL A 164 -9.88 28.68 6.96
N LEU A 165 -10.21 29.17 5.77
CA LEU A 165 -11.07 30.33 5.57
C LEU A 165 -12.37 29.85 4.92
N VAL A 166 -13.50 30.42 5.33
CA VAL A 166 -14.81 30.05 4.77
C VAL A 166 -15.43 31.27 4.11
N TYR A 167 -15.80 31.11 2.85
CA TYR A 167 -16.56 32.09 2.08
C TYR A 167 -18.00 31.61 1.91
N GLY A 168 -18.96 32.54 1.95
CA GLY A 168 -20.34 32.29 1.60
C GLY A 168 -20.60 32.68 0.14
N TYR A 169 -21.28 31.82 -0.62
CA TYR A 169 -21.87 32.15 -1.92
C TYR A 169 -23.35 31.77 -1.89
N ARG A 170 -24.24 32.77 -1.76
CA ARG A 170 -25.68 32.59 -1.55
C ARG A 170 -26.00 31.74 -0.31
N LEU A 171 -26.40 30.49 -0.50
CA LEU A 171 -26.68 29.51 0.56
C LEU A 171 -25.57 28.44 0.71
N HIS A 172 -24.56 28.48 -0.15
CA HIS A 172 -23.47 27.52 -0.16
C HIS A 172 -22.25 28.06 0.58
N LEU A 173 -21.52 27.16 1.24
CA LEU A 173 -20.23 27.47 1.84
C LEU A 173 -19.11 27.01 0.91
N ILE A 174 -18.02 27.77 0.90
CA ILE A 174 -16.80 27.47 0.15
C ILE A 174 -15.65 27.45 1.15
N SER A 175 -14.98 26.31 1.29
CA SER A 175 -13.82 26.16 2.16
C SER A 175 -12.54 26.42 1.37
N LEU A 176 -11.71 27.36 1.84
CA LEU A 176 -10.34 27.57 1.38
C LEU A 176 -9.38 27.06 2.45
N LEU A 177 -8.62 26.01 2.15
CA LEU A 177 -7.49 25.57 2.96
C LEU A 177 -6.19 26.14 2.41
N VAL A 178 -5.35 26.70 3.29
CA VAL A 178 -4.00 27.17 2.97
C VAL A 178 -3.00 26.47 3.89
N PHE A 179 -1.99 25.81 3.33
CA PHE A 179 -1.06 24.94 4.07
C PHE A 179 0.35 24.96 3.46
N ARG A 180 1.36 24.51 4.21
CA ARG A 180 2.73 24.31 3.68
C ARG A 180 2.72 23.22 2.60
N ALA A 181 3.12 23.54 1.37
CA ALA A 181 3.16 22.57 0.26
C ALA A 181 4.39 21.64 0.28
N ASP A 182 5.32 21.83 1.22
CA ASP A 182 6.60 21.13 1.27
C ASP A 182 6.44 19.61 1.33
N GLY A 183 7.18 18.90 0.47
CA GLY A 183 7.14 17.44 0.37
C GLY A 183 5.87 16.84 -0.26
N LEU A 184 4.85 17.64 -0.59
CA LEU A 184 3.64 17.14 -1.26
C LEU A 184 3.87 17.01 -2.78
N ARG A 185 3.43 15.88 -3.36
CA ARG A 185 3.39 15.69 -4.81
C ARG A 185 2.24 16.53 -5.38
N TRP A 186 2.56 17.75 -5.81
CA TRP A 186 1.58 18.67 -6.37
C TRP A 186 1.05 18.18 -7.73
N PRO A 187 -0.26 18.33 -8.03
CA PRO A 187 -0.87 17.82 -9.27
C PRO A 187 -0.66 18.71 -10.50
N GLY A 188 0.19 19.74 -10.43
CA GLY A 188 0.44 20.68 -11.52
C GLY A 188 1.75 21.47 -11.33
N GLY A 189 1.98 22.46 -12.19
CA GLY A 189 3.09 23.40 -12.06
C GLY A 189 2.90 24.39 -10.90
N GLU A 190 3.93 25.18 -10.62
CA GLU A 190 4.01 26.02 -9.42
C GLU A 190 2.99 27.17 -9.35
N ALA A 191 2.36 27.54 -10.47
CA ALA A 191 1.35 28.60 -10.53
C ALA A 191 0.13 28.25 -11.40
N THR A 192 -0.01 26.98 -11.82
CA THR A 192 -1.14 26.52 -12.63
C THR A 192 -2.23 25.95 -11.73
N PRO A 193 -3.44 26.55 -11.68
CA PRO A 193 -4.54 25.96 -10.93
C PRO A 193 -5.00 24.66 -11.60
N VAL A 194 -5.26 23.65 -10.78
CA VAL A 194 -5.77 22.34 -11.18
C VAL A 194 -7.18 22.20 -10.65
N THR A 195 -8.15 22.08 -11.55
CA THR A 195 -9.54 21.77 -11.20
C THR A 195 -9.76 20.27 -11.19
N ALA A 196 -10.44 19.77 -10.17
CA ALA A 196 -10.90 18.40 -10.04
C ALA A 196 -12.36 18.39 -9.54
N HIS A 197 -13.03 17.25 -9.70
CA HIS A 197 -14.38 17.05 -9.21
C HIS A 197 -14.45 15.68 -8.53
N GLU A 198 -15.01 15.63 -7.33
CA GLU A 198 -14.99 14.47 -6.45
C GLU A 198 -16.24 14.48 -5.56
N ARG A 199 -16.99 13.37 -5.53
CA ARG A 199 -18.21 13.20 -4.70
C ARG A 199 -19.27 14.32 -4.82
N GLY A 200 -19.34 15.02 -5.96
CA GLY A 200 -20.27 16.14 -6.19
C GLY A 200 -19.72 17.52 -5.80
N PHE A 201 -18.49 17.57 -5.28
CA PHE A 201 -17.79 18.80 -4.95
C PHE A 201 -16.77 19.13 -6.03
N SER A 202 -16.68 20.40 -6.37
CA SER A 202 -15.63 20.96 -7.22
C SER A 202 -14.47 21.43 -6.34
N VAL A 203 -13.26 21.02 -6.71
CA VAL A 203 -12.02 21.33 -5.99
C VAL A 203 -11.07 22.06 -6.94
N VAL A 204 -10.63 23.26 -6.58
CA VAL A 204 -9.58 24.00 -7.30
C VAL A 204 -8.37 24.11 -6.41
N MET A 205 -7.23 23.62 -6.88
CA MET A 205 -5.97 23.65 -6.14
C MET A 205 -4.89 24.41 -6.92
N TRP A 206 -4.16 25.29 -6.25
CA TRP A 206 -2.93 25.89 -6.79
C TRP A 206 -1.84 25.93 -5.73
N ARG A 207 -0.59 26.01 -6.17
CA ARG A 207 0.55 26.32 -5.32
C ARG A 207 0.91 27.78 -5.57
N GLU A 208 1.50 28.43 -4.57
CA GLU A 208 2.11 29.76 -4.72
C GLU A 208 3.07 30.01 -3.55
N ARG A 209 4.31 30.44 -3.83
CA ARG A 209 5.30 30.86 -2.80
C ARG A 209 5.54 29.82 -1.68
N GLY A 210 5.50 28.53 -2.02
CA GLY A 210 5.64 27.41 -1.06
C GLY A 210 4.37 27.05 -0.26
N LEU A 211 3.28 27.80 -0.41
CA LEU A 211 1.97 27.47 0.13
C LEU A 211 1.13 26.72 -0.90
N GLY A 212 0.39 25.72 -0.44
CA GLY A 212 -0.64 25.01 -1.17
C GLY A 212 -2.00 25.56 -0.78
N TYR A 213 -2.87 25.69 -1.78
CA TYR A 213 -4.22 26.19 -1.64
C TYR A 213 -5.17 25.12 -2.18
N ALA A 214 -6.24 24.83 -1.44
CA ALA A 214 -7.32 23.96 -1.87
C ALA A 214 -8.66 24.64 -1.58
N LEU A 215 -9.41 24.96 -2.64
CA LEU A 215 -10.71 25.61 -2.60
C LEU A 215 -11.78 24.59 -2.98
N THR A 216 -12.70 24.28 -2.06
CA THR A 216 -13.72 23.22 -2.22
C THR A 216 -15.12 23.76 -1.95
N SER A 217 -16.08 23.40 -2.83
CA SER A 217 -17.51 23.64 -2.62
C SER A 217 -18.37 22.80 -3.58
N ASP A 218 -19.67 22.71 -3.30
CA ASP A 218 -20.72 22.14 -4.17
C ASP A 218 -21.23 23.13 -5.23
N VAL A 219 -20.76 24.38 -5.21
CA VAL A 219 -21.04 25.41 -6.21
C VAL A 219 -20.47 25.03 -7.59
N GLU A 220 -21.09 25.56 -8.65
CA GLU A 220 -20.64 25.41 -10.04
C GLU A 220 -19.13 25.70 -10.22
N ALA A 221 -18.41 24.79 -10.88
CA ALA A 221 -16.96 24.87 -11.09
C ALA A 221 -16.47 26.20 -11.68
N ALA A 222 -17.27 26.84 -12.56
CA ALA A 222 -16.95 28.15 -13.14
C ALA A 222 -16.90 29.28 -12.09
N ARG A 223 -17.77 29.25 -11.08
CA ARG A 223 -17.78 30.22 -9.98
C ARG A 223 -16.61 29.99 -9.02
N ILE A 224 -16.30 28.73 -8.70
CA ILE A 224 -15.15 28.39 -7.86
C ILE A 224 -13.83 28.78 -8.57
N ALA A 225 -13.73 28.58 -9.88
CA ALA A 225 -12.60 29.06 -10.67
C ALA A 225 -12.48 30.60 -10.67
N THR A 226 -13.61 31.33 -10.66
CA THR A 226 -13.63 32.80 -10.54
C THR A 226 -13.12 33.26 -9.19
N LEU A 227 -13.57 32.64 -8.09
CA LEU A 227 -13.06 32.94 -6.75
C LEU A 227 -11.57 32.59 -6.61
N ALA A 228 -11.13 31.43 -7.13
CA ALA A 228 -9.72 31.06 -7.15
C ALA A 228 -8.84 32.04 -7.95
N ALA A 229 -9.39 32.71 -8.98
CA ALA A 229 -8.69 33.81 -9.65
C ALA A 229 -8.56 35.05 -8.74
N ARG A 230 -9.68 35.55 -8.18
CA ARG A 230 -9.69 36.72 -7.27
C ARG A 230 -8.74 36.54 -6.07
N LEU A 231 -8.73 35.34 -5.47
CA LEU A 231 -7.86 35.00 -4.33
C LEU A 231 -6.35 35.12 -4.64
N ARG A 232 -5.96 34.96 -5.90
CA ARG A 232 -4.57 34.99 -6.38
C ARG A 232 -4.13 36.35 -6.89
N THR A 233 -4.99 37.03 -7.66
CA THR A 233 -4.65 38.33 -8.27
C THR A 233 -4.90 39.52 -7.37
N GLY A 234 -5.74 39.37 -6.35
CA GLY A 234 -6.41 40.51 -5.72
C GLY A 234 -7.60 41.00 -6.54
N PRO A 235 -8.31 42.03 -6.05
CA PRO A 235 -9.44 42.67 -6.73
C PRO A 235 -9.03 43.41 -8.02
#